data_AF-A0A9X5CI22-F1
#
_entry.id   AF-A0A9X5CI22-F1
#
_cell.length_a   1.000
_cell.length_b   1.000
_cell.length_c   1.000
_cell.angle_alpha   90.00
_cell.angle_beta   90.00
_cell.angle_gamma   90.00
#
_symmetry.space_group_name_H-M   'P 1'
#
loop_
_entity.id
_entity.type
_entity.pdbx_description
1 polymer ?
#
loop_
_entity_poly.entity_id
_entity_poly.type
_entity_poly.pdbx_seq_one_letter_code
_entity_poly.pdbx_strand_id
1 'polypeptide(L)'
;APYLVAVLAPGLPDPRLAVDCTRLTALSLLAFGLAGYCSAALRAHRRFLAPAAIYVAYNTGIIATMFAFGGEWGVRAAAAGVAVGGCLMVAVQLPSLWRQLTSRTPAPAAAVDGPADQERPVRLALIAAVLLFALCRQSQVLVERFLASSLPAGAISHLNYAQKVAQIPMTLSLMVCTVTFPVVARALADGDAARARARVQRDLLLASCVVLLGMCAVVACAPQMIGLLFQRGAFTASDTAATADVMRVYALGLLGQTLVGALVRCYFSAGRARWYPLGVMGVGIVATSLTGALAVGRWGVAGIAAANAAGITVTAVLLLAG
;
A
#
# COMPACT_ATOMS: atom_id res chain seq x y z
N ALA A 1 -16.96 -8.97 -13.11
CA ALA A 1 -15.80 -9.90 -13.09
C ALA A 1 -15.14 -10.05 -14.46
N PRO A 2 -15.80 -10.57 -15.53
CA PRO A 2 -15.13 -10.78 -16.83
C PRO A 2 -14.61 -9.49 -17.46
N TYR A 3 -15.41 -8.42 -17.48
CA TYR A 3 -14.98 -7.11 -17.98
C TYR A 3 -13.81 -6.51 -17.17
N LEU A 4 -13.78 -6.71 -15.85
CA LEU A 4 -12.69 -6.22 -15.00
C LEU A 4 -11.37 -6.96 -15.32
N VAL A 5 -11.42 -8.28 -15.49
CA VAL A 5 -10.25 -9.07 -15.87
C VAL A 5 -9.77 -8.69 -17.27
N ALA A 6 -10.68 -8.50 -18.22
CA ALA A 6 -10.33 -8.08 -19.58
C ALA A 6 -9.64 -6.71 -19.62
N VAL A 7 -10.08 -5.75 -18.79
CA VAL A 7 -9.44 -4.42 -18.71
C VAL A 7 -8.10 -4.48 -17.97
N LEU A 8 -8.01 -5.23 -16.87
CA LEU A 8 -6.83 -5.23 -16.00
C LEU A 8 -5.71 -6.14 -16.47
N ALA A 9 -6.04 -7.22 -17.18
CA ALA A 9 -5.09 -8.22 -17.62
C ALA A 9 -5.50 -8.82 -18.99
N PRO A 10 -5.55 -8.01 -20.06
CA PRO A 10 -5.99 -8.45 -21.39
C PRO A 10 -5.09 -9.53 -22.01
N GLY A 11 -3.81 -9.59 -21.64
CA GLY A 11 -2.84 -10.53 -22.21
C GLY A 11 -2.88 -11.95 -21.61
N LEU A 12 -3.78 -12.23 -20.67
CA LEU A 12 -3.84 -13.55 -20.03
C LEU A 12 -4.32 -14.64 -21.00
N PRO A 13 -3.59 -15.76 -21.13
CA PRO A 13 -3.96 -16.85 -22.05
C PRO A 13 -5.21 -17.62 -21.63
N ASP A 14 -5.49 -17.76 -20.33
CA ASP A 14 -6.75 -18.30 -19.80
C ASP A 14 -7.35 -17.38 -18.71
N PRO A 15 -8.34 -16.53 -19.05
CA PRO A 15 -8.95 -15.62 -18.09
C PRO A 15 -9.95 -16.31 -17.15
N ARG A 16 -10.37 -17.56 -17.40
CA ARG A 16 -11.46 -18.21 -16.65
C ARG A 16 -11.14 -18.34 -15.17
N LEU A 17 -9.94 -18.81 -14.85
CA LEU A 17 -9.48 -18.94 -13.46
C LEU A 17 -9.40 -17.58 -12.76
N ALA A 18 -8.91 -16.55 -13.46
CA ALA A 18 -8.85 -15.19 -12.93
C ALA A 18 -10.25 -14.61 -12.67
N VAL A 19 -11.22 -14.89 -13.54
CA VAL A 19 -12.62 -14.47 -13.37
C VAL A 19 -13.26 -15.16 -12.17
N ASP A 20 -13.05 -16.46 -11.99
CA ASP A 20 -13.57 -17.20 -10.83
C ASP A 20 -12.98 -16.66 -9.52
N CYS A 21 -11.66 -16.48 -9.48
CA CYS A 21 -11.00 -15.88 -8.31
C CYS A 21 -11.52 -14.46 -8.05
N THR A 22 -11.72 -13.66 -9.10
CA THR A 22 -12.28 -12.30 -8.97
C THR A 22 -13.69 -12.34 -8.40
N ARG A 23 -14.56 -13.27 -8.83
CA ARG A 23 -15.92 -13.45 -8.29
C ARG A 23 -15.89 -13.81 -6.81
N LEU A 24 -15.04 -14.75 -6.42
CA LEU A 24 -14.89 -15.15 -5.01
C LEU A 24 -14.38 -13.99 -4.15
N THR A 25 -13.33 -13.29 -4.59
CA THR A 25 -12.81 -12.13 -3.86
C THR A 25 -13.76 -10.94 -3.83
N ALA A 26 -14.65 -10.78 -4.81
CA ALA A 26 -15.64 -9.69 -4.82
C ALA A 26 -16.60 -9.77 -3.62
N LEU A 27 -16.87 -10.97 -3.11
CA LEU A 27 -17.67 -11.17 -1.89
C LEU A 27 -17.02 -10.48 -0.67
N SER A 28 -15.69 -10.38 -0.64
CA SER A 28 -14.95 -9.72 0.45
C SER A 28 -15.09 -8.21 0.46
N LEU A 29 -15.55 -7.57 -0.63
CA LEU A 29 -15.66 -6.10 -0.72
C LEU A 29 -16.60 -5.52 0.35
N LEU A 30 -17.76 -6.17 0.55
CA LEU A 30 -18.71 -5.75 1.59
C LEU A 30 -18.11 -5.94 2.98
N ALA A 31 -17.42 -7.06 3.22
CA ALA A 31 -16.77 -7.34 4.48
C ALA A 31 -15.63 -6.35 4.78
N PHE A 32 -14.85 -5.94 3.77
CA PHE A 32 -13.80 -4.92 3.91
C PHE A 32 -14.38 -3.54 4.21
N GLY A 33 -15.45 -3.15 3.53
CA GLY A 33 -16.16 -1.90 3.81
C GLY A 33 -16.66 -1.86 5.25
N LEU A 34 -17.32 -2.94 5.69
CA LEU A 34 -17.83 -3.06 7.06
C LEU A 34 -16.70 -3.09 8.09
N ALA A 35 -15.65 -3.88 7.86
CA ALA A 35 -14.49 -3.95 8.74
C ALA A 35 -13.79 -2.59 8.87
N GLY A 36 -13.68 -1.83 7.78
CA GLY A 36 -13.14 -0.47 7.77
C GLY A 36 -13.99 0.51 8.55
N TYR A 37 -15.32 0.45 8.40
CA TYR A 37 -16.26 1.26 9.17
C TYR A 37 -16.20 0.95 10.67
N CYS A 38 -16.24 -0.32 11.04
CA CYS A 38 -16.08 -0.77 12.44
C CYS A 38 -14.74 -0.29 13.02
N SER A 39 -13.67 -0.34 12.24
CA SER A 39 -12.35 0.16 12.64
C SER A 39 -12.36 1.66 12.89
N ALA A 40 -12.97 2.44 12.01
CA ALA A 40 -13.06 3.88 12.15
C ALA A 40 -13.84 4.25 13.43
N ALA A 41 -14.98 3.61 13.67
CA ALA A 41 -15.78 3.81 14.87
C ALA A 41 -15.00 3.45 16.15
N LEU A 42 -14.38 2.28 16.20
CA LEU A 42 -13.59 1.84 17.36
C LEU A 42 -12.39 2.74 17.63
N ARG A 43 -11.68 3.18 16.58
CA ARG A 43 -10.55 4.13 16.70
C ARG A 43 -11.00 5.50 17.20
N ALA A 44 -12.17 5.99 16.78
CA ALA A 44 -12.73 7.24 17.29
C ALA A 44 -13.00 7.18 18.80
N HIS A 45 -13.41 6.01 19.30
CA HIS A 45 -13.58 5.74 20.73
C HIS A 45 -12.29 5.23 21.42
N ARG A 46 -11.10 5.52 20.87
CA ARG A 46 -9.77 5.16 21.41
C ARG A 46 -9.54 3.66 21.66
N ARG A 47 -10.27 2.76 20.98
CA ARG A 47 -10.01 1.31 21.00
C ARG A 47 -9.19 0.89 19.79
N PHE A 48 -7.91 0.64 20.00
CA PHE A 48 -6.97 0.32 18.91
C PHE A 48 -6.69 -1.17 18.73
N LEU A 49 -6.89 -1.99 19.78
CA LEU A 49 -6.53 -3.41 19.76
C LEU A 49 -7.36 -4.20 18.74
N ALA A 50 -8.69 -4.07 18.78
CA ALA A 50 -9.57 -4.78 17.84
C ALA A 50 -9.32 -4.36 16.37
N PRO A 51 -9.19 -3.06 16.05
CA PRO A 51 -8.78 -2.63 14.70
C PRO A 51 -7.38 -3.10 14.26
N ALA A 52 -6.46 -3.35 15.19
CA ALA A 52 -5.13 -3.87 14.87
C ALA A 52 -5.14 -5.38 14.56
N ALA A 53 -6.03 -6.15 15.21
CA ALA A 53 -6.13 -7.61 15.05
C ALA A 53 -6.74 -8.05 13.70
N ILE A 54 -7.34 -7.15 12.95
CA ILE A 54 -7.99 -7.41 11.65
C ILE A 54 -7.06 -8.08 10.66
N TYR A 55 -5.83 -7.57 10.50
CA TYR A 55 -4.90 -8.13 9.51
C TYR A 55 -4.40 -9.51 9.92
N VAL A 56 -4.29 -9.78 11.23
CA VAL A 56 -4.00 -11.12 11.73
C VAL A 56 -5.14 -12.06 11.37
N ALA A 57 -6.37 -11.69 11.69
CA ALA A 57 -7.57 -12.46 11.34
C ALA A 57 -7.67 -12.72 9.83
N TYR A 58 -7.45 -11.69 9.00
CA TYR A 58 -7.49 -11.79 7.55
C TYR A 58 -6.48 -12.81 7.02
N ASN A 59 -5.22 -12.70 7.42
CA ASN A 59 -4.17 -13.62 6.98
C ASN A 59 -4.39 -15.04 7.52
N THR A 60 -4.86 -15.18 8.77
CA THR A 60 -5.22 -16.49 9.34
C THR A 60 -6.33 -17.15 8.54
N GLY A 61 -7.36 -16.40 8.12
CA GLY A 61 -8.42 -16.92 7.25
C GLY A 61 -7.88 -17.44 5.93
N ILE A 62 -7.03 -16.67 5.25
CA ILE A 62 -6.40 -17.09 3.99
C ILE A 62 -5.56 -18.36 4.18
N ILE A 63 -4.68 -18.38 5.19
CA ILE A 63 -3.78 -19.51 5.45
C ILE A 63 -4.57 -20.76 5.83
N ALA A 64 -5.57 -20.64 6.71
CA ALA A 64 -6.39 -21.75 7.15
C ALA A 64 -7.20 -22.35 5.99
N THR A 65 -7.81 -21.52 5.14
CA THR A 65 -8.54 -22.00 3.96
C THR A 65 -7.60 -22.66 2.96
N MET A 66 -6.39 -22.11 2.76
CA MET A 66 -5.41 -22.70 1.85
C MET A 66 -4.86 -24.03 2.38
N PHE A 67 -4.70 -24.19 3.69
CA PHE A 67 -4.30 -25.46 4.29
C PHE A 67 -5.41 -26.52 4.20
N ALA A 68 -6.66 -26.12 4.43
CA ALA A 68 -7.80 -27.04 4.40
C ALA A 68 -8.22 -27.47 2.98
N PHE A 69 -8.19 -26.55 2.00
CA PHE A 69 -8.76 -26.79 0.67
C PHE A 69 -7.76 -26.60 -0.49
N GLY A 70 -6.49 -26.31 -0.20
CA GLY A 70 -5.48 -26.02 -1.21
C GLY A 70 -5.18 -27.19 -2.16
N GLY A 71 -5.29 -28.43 -1.67
CA GLY A 71 -5.04 -29.63 -2.49
C GLY A 71 -6.05 -29.83 -3.61
N GLU A 72 -7.34 -29.60 -3.34
CA GLU A 72 -8.42 -29.85 -4.31
C GLU A 72 -8.75 -28.61 -5.15
N TRP A 73 -8.72 -27.42 -4.54
CA TRP A 73 -9.20 -26.18 -5.17
C TRP A 73 -8.06 -25.26 -5.64
N GLY A 74 -6.81 -25.57 -5.31
CA GLY A 74 -5.63 -24.81 -5.73
C GLY A 74 -5.76 -23.31 -5.44
N VAL A 75 -5.58 -22.48 -6.47
CA VAL A 75 -5.66 -21.01 -6.36
C VAL A 75 -7.06 -20.52 -5.93
N ARG A 76 -8.13 -21.27 -6.23
CA ARG A 76 -9.49 -20.91 -5.80
C ARG A 76 -9.64 -20.99 -4.28
N ALA A 77 -8.89 -21.86 -3.61
CA ALA A 77 -8.86 -21.92 -2.13
C ALA A 77 -8.31 -20.63 -1.54
N ALA A 78 -7.26 -20.05 -2.14
CA ALA A 78 -6.74 -18.76 -1.72
C ALA A 78 -7.76 -17.62 -1.94
N ALA A 79 -8.47 -17.63 -3.07
CA ALA A 79 -9.53 -16.66 -3.35
C ALA A 79 -10.72 -16.78 -2.39
N ALA A 80 -11.14 -18.01 -2.05
CA ALA A 80 -12.15 -18.26 -1.02
C ALA A 80 -11.64 -17.83 0.36
N GLY A 81 -10.37 -18.08 0.67
CA GLY A 81 -9.72 -17.65 1.91
C GLY A 81 -9.71 -16.13 2.09
N VAL A 82 -9.64 -15.36 1.01
CA VAL A 82 -9.81 -13.89 1.06
C VAL A 82 -11.23 -13.51 1.48
N ALA A 83 -12.26 -14.22 1.00
CA ALA A 83 -13.64 -13.99 1.41
C ALA A 83 -13.86 -14.38 2.89
N VAL A 84 -13.39 -15.56 3.31
CA VAL A 84 -13.44 -16.03 4.70
C VAL A 84 -12.68 -15.08 5.63
N GLY A 85 -11.47 -14.69 5.25
CA GLY A 85 -10.64 -13.74 5.99
C GLY A 85 -11.33 -12.39 6.13
N GLY A 86 -12.00 -11.90 5.07
CA GLY A 86 -12.81 -10.68 5.12
C GLY A 86 -13.94 -10.76 6.15
N CYS A 87 -14.65 -11.89 6.22
CA CYS A 87 -15.65 -12.12 7.28
C CYS A 87 -15.02 -12.14 8.68
N LEU A 88 -13.84 -12.76 8.82
CA LEU A 88 -13.13 -12.84 10.10
C LEU A 88 -12.65 -11.47 10.60
N MET A 89 -12.29 -10.56 9.68
CA MET A 89 -11.98 -9.16 9.99
C MET A 89 -13.14 -8.46 10.71
N VAL A 90 -14.37 -8.70 10.27
CA VAL A 90 -15.58 -8.14 10.89
C VAL A 90 -15.85 -8.84 12.23
N ALA A 91 -15.77 -10.17 12.23
CA ALA A 91 -16.06 -11.00 13.40
C ALA A 91 -15.17 -10.66 14.61
N VAL A 92 -13.87 -10.41 14.39
CA VAL A 92 -12.93 -10.03 15.46
C VAL A 92 -13.27 -8.67 16.09
N GLN A 93 -13.86 -7.76 15.33
CA GLN A 93 -14.22 -6.42 15.82
C GLN A 93 -15.60 -6.39 16.49
N LEU A 94 -16.50 -7.29 16.11
CA LEU A 94 -17.90 -7.32 16.56
C LEU A 94 -18.06 -7.30 18.08
N PRO A 95 -17.31 -8.10 18.89
CA PRO A 95 -17.46 -8.10 20.34
C PRO A 95 -17.02 -6.80 21.00
N SER A 96 -16.01 -6.12 20.41
CA SER A 96 -15.56 -4.81 20.91
C SER A 96 -16.58 -3.74 20.56
N LEU A 97 -17.13 -3.77 19.35
CA LEU A 97 -18.15 -2.82 18.90
C LEU A 97 -19.44 -2.99 19.72
N TRP A 98 -19.89 -4.22 19.91
CA TRP A 98 -21.12 -4.50 20.64
C TRP A 98 -21.01 -4.07 22.10
N ARG A 99 -19.90 -4.37 22.78
CA ARG A 99 -19.62 -3.86 24.13
C ARG A 99 -19.64 -2.33 24.22
N GLN A 100 -19.34 -1.63 23.14
CA GLN A 100 -19.33 -0.17 23.09
C GLN A 100 -20.73 0.40 22.86
N LEU A 101 -21.53 -0.26 22.01
CA LEU A 101 -22.95 0.07 21.81
C LEU A 101 -23.80 -0.23 23.04
N THR A 102 -23.44 -1.26 23.82
CA THR A 102 -24.16 -1.63 25.06
C THR A 102 -23.63 -0.93 26.30
N SER A 103 -22.38 -0.45 26.30
CA SER A 103 -21.92 0.46 27.34
C SER A 103 -22.64 1.79 27.16
N ARG A 104 -23.63 2.05 28.02
CA ARG A 104 -24.33 3.34 28.16
C ARG A 104 -23.34 4.40 28.68
N THR A 105 -22.31 4.74 27.92
CA THR A 105 -21.66 6.03 28.08
C THR A 105 -22.64 7.07 27.57
N PRO A 106 -23.09 8.03 28.40
CA PRO A 106 -23.94 9.11 27.92
C PRO A 106 -23.19 9.76 26.76
N ALA A 107 -23.85 9.89 25.61
CA ALA A 107 -23.32 10.73 24.55
C ALA A 107 -23.01 12.09 25.20
N PRO A 108 -21.79 12.63 25.05
CA PRO A 108 -21.60 14.05 25.33
C PRO A 108 -22.66 14.74 24.50
N ALA A 109 -23.57 15.48 25.15
CA ALA A 109 -24.55 16.30 24.46
C ALA A 109 -23.79 17.03 23.36
N ALA A 110 -24.15 16.76 22.11
CA ALA A 110 -23.53 17.42 20.99
C ALA A 110 -23.84 18.90 21.15
N ALA A 111 -22.90 19.66 21.70
CA ALA A 111 -22.85 21.10 21.59
C ALA A 111 -22.60 21.39 20.12
N VAL A 112 -23.66 21.31 19.32
CA VAL A 112 -23.71 21.81 17.95
C VAL A 112 -23.97 23.30 18.06
N ASP A 113 -23.01 24.03 18.63
CA ASP A 113 -23.02 25.49 18.66
C ASP A 113 -21.63 25.97 18.22
N GLY A 114 -21.43 25.92 16.91
CA GLY A 114 -20.27 26.44 16.18
C GLY A 114 -20.55 26.33 14.68
N PRO A 115 -20.12 27.27 13.83
CA PRO A 115 -20.63 27.44 12.47
C PRO A 115 -20.22 26.27 11.55
N ALA A 116 -21.02 25.20 11.58
CA ALA A 116 -20.76 23.91 10.98
C ALA A 116 -20.73 23.92 9.44
N ASP A 117 -21.19 24.99 8.79
CA ASP A 117 -21.30 25.05 7.33
C ASP A 117 -19.99 25.43 6.62
N GLN A 118 -19.03 26.07 7.31
CA GLN A 118 -17.75 26.43 6.68
C GLN A 118 -16.69 25.30 6.79
N GLU A 119 -16.81 24.42 7.80
CA GLU A 119 -15.89 23.30 8.02
C GLU A 119 -16.22 22.03 7.20
N ARG A 120 -17.50 21.82 6.86
CA ARG A 120 -17.95 20.71 6.01
C ARG A 120 -17.28 20.65 4.62
N PRO A 121 -17.20 21.72 3.83
CA PRO A 121 -16.57 21.68 2.51
C PRO A 121 -15.05 21.43 2.61
N VAL A 122 -14.40 21.96 3.65
CA VAL A 122 -12.98 21.72 3.93
C VAL A 122 -12.71 20.26 4.28
N ARG A 123 -13.57 19.66 5.12
CA ARG A 123 -13.47 18.26 5.54
C ARG A 123 -13.75 17.29 4.38
N LEU A 124 -14.75 17.57 3.55
CA LEU A 124 -15.06 16.80 2.34
C LEU A 124 -13.92 16.86 1.32
N ALA A 125 -13.36 18.06 1.07
CA ALA A 125 -12.25 18.21 0.14
C ALA A 125 -10.98 17.49 0.61
N LEU A 126 -10.70 17.46 1.91
CA LEU A 126 -9.58 16.69 2.47
C LEU A 126 -9.79 15.18 2.35
N ILE A 127 -10.98 14.69 2.68
CA ILE A 127 -11.35 13.28 2.51
C ILE A 127 -11.24 12.88 1.03
N ALA A 128 -11.78 13.70 0.13
CA ALA A 128 -11.70 13.48 -1.30
C ALA A 128 -10.25 13.48 -1.81
N ALA A 129 -9.41 14.40 -1.32
CA ALA A 129 -8.00 14.46 -1.71
C ALA A 129 -7.21 13.23 -1.20
N VAL A 130 -7.46 12.76 0.02
CA VAL A 130 -6.82 11.55 0.56
C VAL A 130 -7.29 10.31 -0.20
N LEU A 131 -8.59 10.20 -0.48
CA LEU A 131 -9.14 9.11 -1.29
C LEU A 131 -8.57 9.12 -2.70
N LEU A 132 -8.51 10.28 -3.36
CA LEU A 132 -7.96 10.39 -4.70
C LEU A 132 -6.47 10.09 -4.73
N PHE A 133 -5.73 10.50 -3.70
CA PHE A 133 -4.32 10.14 -3.56
C PHE A 133 -4.13 8.62 -3.39
N ALA A 134 -4.95 7.99 -2.56
CA ALA A 134 -4.93 6.54 -2.38
C ALA A 134 -5.27 5.81 -3.70
N LEU A 135 -6.26 6.31 -4.45
CA LEU A 135 -6.62 5.80 -5.78
C LEU A 135 -5.48 5.97 -6.78
N CYS A 136 -4.81 7.13 -6.81
CA CYS A 136 -3.65 7.37 -7.65
C CYS A 136 -2.52 6.38 -7.34
N ARG A 137 -2.21 6.17 -6.06
CA ARG A 137 -1.21 5.18 -5.64
C ARG A 137 -1.60 3.76 -6.05
N GLN A 138 -2.89 3.41 -5.92
CA GLN A 138 -3.38 2.09 -6.31
C GLN A 138 -3.31 1.90 -7.84
N SER A 139 -3.53 2.97 -8.61
CA SER A 139 -3.46 2.93 -10.07
C SER A 139 -2.09 2.53 -10.59
N GLN A 140 -1.01 2.90 -9.90
CA GLN A 140 0.36 2.48 -10.24
C GLN A 140 0.48 0.95 -10.28
N VAL A 141 -0.06 0.26 -9.27
CA VAL A 141 -0.08 -1.22 -9.22
C VAL A 141 -0.96 -1.81 -10.32
N LEU A 142 -2.05 -1.14 -10.69
CA LEU A 142 -2.91 -1.57 -11.79
C LEU A 142 -2.19 -1.45 -13.14
N VAL A 143 -1.45 -0.37 -13.37
CA VAL A 143 -0.63 -0.18 -14.58
C VAL A 143 0.45 -1.25 -14.67
N GLU A 144 1.15 -1.56 -13.57
CA GLU A 144 2.14 -2.64 -13.55
C GLU A 144 1.52 -3.99 -13.92
N ARG A 145 0.36 -4.31 -13.37
CA ARG A 145 -0.37 -5.56 -13.68
C ARG A 145 -0.84 -5.60 -15.13
N PHE A 146 -1.32 -4.47 -15.66
CA PHE A 146 -1.74 -4.35 -17.05
C PHE A 146 -0.58 -4.64 -18.00
N LEU A 147 0.55 -3.98 -17.80
CA LEU A 147 1.76 -4.20 -18.60
C LEU A 147 2.28 -5.65 -18.45
N ALA A 148 2.32 -6.17 -17.23
CA ALA A 148 2.79 -7.52 -16.94
C ALA A 148 1.87 -8.61 -17.49
N SER A 149 0.60 -8.32 -17.77
CA SER A 149 -0.33 -9.30 -18.33
C SER A 149 0.03 -9.77 -19.73
N SER A 150 0.82 -8.97 -20.46
CA SER A 150 1.34 -9.31 -21.81
C SER A 150 2.61 -10.18 -21.78
N LEU A 151 3.20 -10.38 -20.60
CA LEU A 151 4.42 -11.16 -20.40
C LEU A 151 4.09 -12.63 -20.06
N PRO A 152 5.09 -13.54 -20.14
CA PRO A 152 4.90 -14.94 -19.80
C PRO A 152 4.31 -15.15 -18.40
N ALA A 153 3.62 -16.28 -18.23
CA ALA A 153 3.06 -16.69 -16.94
C ALA A 153 4.13 -16.64 -15.84
N GLY A 154 3.76 -16.09 -14.68
CA GLY A 154 4.69 -15.86 -13.56
C GLY A 154 5.18 -14.42 -13.42
N ALA A 155 5.16 -13.61 -14.49
CA ALA A 155 5.61 -12.20 -14.46
C ALA A 155 4.94 -11.37 -13.34
N ILE A 156 3.61 -11.45 -13.23
CA ILE A 156 2.83 -10.74 -12.20
C ILE A 156 3.22 -11.22 -10.79
N SER A 157 3.49 -12.52 -10.63
CA SER A 157 3.90 -13.12 -9.36
C SER A 157 5.30 -12.66 -8.95
N HIS A 158 6.26 -12.66 -9.89
CA HIS A 158 7.62 -12.17 -9.64
C HIS A 158 7.63 -10.70 -9.22
N LEU A 159 6.87 -9.82 -9.91
CA LEU A 159 6.72 -8.42 -9.49
C LEU A 159 6.18 -8.31 -8.07
N ASN A 160 5.11 -9.05 -7.78
CA ASN A 160 4.46 -9.00 -6.46
C ASN A 160 5.37 -9.52 -5.33
N TYR A 161 6.14 -10.59 -5.56
CA TYR A 161 7.09 -11.11 -4.56
C TYR A 161 8.28 -10.18 -4.37
N ALA A 162 8.90 -9.72 -5.47
CA ALA A 162 10.00 -8.79 -5.44
C ALA A 162 9.62 -7.49 -4.71
N GLN A 163 8.47 -6.90 -5.04
CA GLN A 163 8.00 -5.65 -4.42
C GLN A 163 7.75 -5.82 -2.92
N LYS A 164 7.14 -6.94 -2.48
CA LYS A 164 6.88 -7.20 -1.05
C LYS A 164 8.16 -7.26 -0.23
N VAL A 165 9.18 -7.95 -0.73
CA VAL A 165 10.46 -8.09 -0.02
C VAL A 165 11.26 -6.79 -0.10
N ALA A 166 11.31 -6.13 -1.26
CA ALA A 166 12.00 -4.86 -1.43
C ALA A 166 11.46 -3.75 -0.51
N GLN A 167 10.17 -3.75 -0.17
CA GLN A 167 9.57 -2.72 0.70
C GLN A 167 9.93 -2.85 2.20
N ILE A 168 10.56 -3.94 2.63
CA ILE A 168 10.89 -4.16 4.04
C ILE A 168 11.78 -3.03 4.59
N PRO A 169 12.94 -2.69 3.97
CA PRO A 169 13.80 -1.63 4.49
C PRO A 169 13.14 -0.24 4.46
N MET A 170 12.33 0.04 3.45
CA MET A 170 11.53 1.27 3.38
C MET A 170 10.59 1.37 4.58
N THR A 171 9.93 0.28 4.96
CA THR A 171 8.99 0.27 6.08
C THR A 171 9.70 0.56 7.41
N LEU A 172 10.88 -0.05 7.63
CA LEU A 172 11.72 0.26 8.80
C LEU A 172 12.17 1.73 8.83
N SER A 173 12.57 2.29 7.69
CA SER A 173 12.97 3.69 7.62
C SER A 173 11.81 4.66 7.94
N LEU A 174 10.60 4.39 7.43
CA LEU A 174 9.43 5.20 7.75
C LEU A 174 9.03 5.14 9.23
N MET A 175 9.40 4.08 9.96
CA MET A 175 9.21 4.04 11.42
C MET A 175 10.07 5.10 12.12
N VAL A 176 11.30 5.36 11.65
CA VAL A 176 12.17 6.43 12.18
C VAL A 176 11.51 7.80 12.01
N CYS A 177 10.92 8.08 10.84
CA CYS A 177 10.15 9.30 10.62
C CYS A 177 8.93 9.39 11.53
N THR A 178 8.25 8.28 11.77
CA THR A 178 7.01 8.25 12.55
C THR A 178 7.25 8.45 14.05
N VAL A 179 8.33 7.89 14.60
CA VAL A 179 8.74 8.09 16.00
C VAL A 179 9.10 9.56 16.26
N THR A 180 9.59 10.24 15.22
CA THR A 180 10.09 11.61 15.36
C THR A 180 9.04 12.69 15.12
N PHE A 181 7.97 12.34 14.40
CA PHE A 181 6.87 13.24 14.07
C PHE A 181 6.25 14.01 15.25
N PRO A 182 6.02 13.42 16.44
CA PRO A 182 5.46 14.15 17.59
C PRO A 182 6.36 15.32 18.05
N VAL A 183 7.67 15.21 17.88
CA VAL A 183 8.62 16.26 18.27
C VAL A 183 8.60 17.42 17.28
N VAL A 184 8.42 17.14 16.00
CA VAL A 184 8.22 18.16 14.96
C VAL A 184 6.90 18.91 15.20
N ALA A 185 5.82 18.17 15.50
CA ALA A 185 4.52 18.77 15.78
C ALA A 185 4.55 19.70 17.00
N ARG A 186 5.29 19.32 18.06
CA ARG A 186 5.51 20.18 19.24
C ARG A 186 6.31 21.45 18.89
N ALA A 187 7.42 21.33 18.16
CA ALA A 187 8.21 22.50 17.75
C ALA A 187 7.43 23.50 16.88
N LEU A 188 6.52 23.02 16.02
CA LEU A 188 5.61 23.87 15.27
C LEU A 188 4.55 24.54 16.16
N ALA A 189 4.02 23.82 17.14
CA ALA A 189 3.06 24.38 18.11
C ALA A 189 3.70 25.46 18.99
N ASP A 190 5.00 25.32 19.28
CA ASP A 190 5.80 26.28 20.05
C ASP A 190 6.21 27.51 19.21
N GLY A 191 5.80 27.59 17.93
CA GLY A 191 6.11 28.72 17.03
C GLY A 191 7.53 28.70 16.44
N ASP A 192 8.34 27.68 16.75
CA ASP A 192 9.73 27.58 16.30
C ASP A 192 9.83 26.83 14.95
N ALA A 193 9.41 27.52 13.90
CA ALA A 193 9.41 27.00 12.53
C ALA A 193 10.82 26.62 12.04
N ALA A 194 11.86 27.31 12.51
CA ALA A 194 13.25 27.02 12.16
C ALA A 194 13.71 25.67 12.73
N ARG A 195 13.43 25.42 14.02
CA ARG A 195 13.71 24.15 14.67
C ARG A 195 12.89 23.00 14.09
N ALA A 196 11.64 23.25 13.75
CA ALA A 196 10.81 22.26 13.06
C ALA A 196 11.39 21.87 11.69
N ARG A 197 11.82 22.85 10.88
CA ARG A 197 12.44 22.60 9.56
C ARG A 197 13.75 21.84 9.68
N ALA A 198 14.64 22.24 10.59
CA ALA A 198 15.90 21.56 10.84
C ALA A 198 15.68 20.11 11.29
N ARG A 199 14.64 19.86 12.10
CA ARG A 199 14.29 18.51 12.54
C ARG A 199 13.81 17.64 11.39
N VAL A 200 12.90 18.15 10.54
CA VAL A 200 12.41 17.42 9.36
C VAL A 200 13.55 17.08 8.41
N GLN A 201 14.48 18.01 8.16
CA GLN A 201 15.66 17.73 7.32
C GLN A 201 16.53 16.61 7.90
N ARG A 202 16.77 16.63 9.22
CA ARG A 202 17.54 15.58 9.90
C ARG A 202 16.84 14.23 9.84
N ASP A 203 15.53 14.20 10.02
CA ASP A 203 14.75 12.96 9.95
C ASP A 203 14.74 12.38 8.54
N LEU A 204 14.58 13.23 7.51
CA LEU A 204 14.67 12.83 6.11
C LEU A 204 16.07 12.30 5.76
N LEU A 205 17.14 12.93 6.27
CA LEU A 205 18.50 12.45 6.09
C LEU A 205 18.69 11.07 6.74
N LEU A 206 18.28 10.91 8.00
CA LEU A 206 18.38 9.61 8.69
C LEU A 206 17.56 8.53 7.99
N ALA A 207 16.33 8.84 7.58
CA ALA A 207 15.48 7.92 6.85
C ALA A 207 16.10 7.51 5.50
N SER A 208 16.69 8.48 4.79
CA SER A 208 17.40 8.22 3.53
C SER A 208 18.61 7.33 3.76
N CYS A 209 19.43 7.58 4.79
CA CYS A 209 20.56 6.72 5.14
C CYS A 209 20.12 5.29 5.45
N VAL A 210 19.06 5.11 6.25
CA VAL A 210 18.53 3.78 6.59
C VAL A 210 18.03 3.05 5.34
N VAL A 211 17.31 3.74 4.45
CA VAL A 211 16.84 3.14 3.19
C VAL A 211 17.98 2.81 2.25
N LEU A 212 19.00 3.66 2.14
CA LEU A 212 20.15 3.40 1.28
C LEU A 212 20.97 2.20 1.79
N LEU A 213 21.21 2.10 3.09
CA LEU A 213 21.84 0.92 3.68
C LEU A 213 21.00 -0.35 3.45
N GLY A 214 19.68 -0.23 3.64
CA GLY A 214 18.74 -1.31 3.35
C GLY A 214 18.71 -1.71 1.88
N MET A 215 18.80 -0.75 0.98
CA MET A 215 18.89 -0.95 -0.47
C MET A 215 20.16 -1.72 -0.83
N CYS A 216 21.31 -1.34 -0.27
CA CYS A 216 22.56 -2.08 -0.46
C CYS A 216 22.43 -3.54 -0.03
N ALA A 217 21.83 -3.79 1.15
CA ALA A 217 21.58 -5.15 1.64
C ALA A 217 20.64 -5.93 0.71
N VAL A 218 19.54 -5.32 0.27
CA VAL A 218 18.58 -5.95 -0.65
C VAL A 218 19.24 -6.28 -1.98
N VAL A 219 20.05 -5.38 -2.55
CA VAL A 219 20.71 -5.59 -3.84
C VAL A 219 21.77 -6.68 -3.75
N ALA A 220 22.58 -6.66 -2.68
CA ALA A 220 23.66 -7.62 -2.46
C ALA A 220 23.13 -9.03 -2.16
N CYS A 221 22.11 -9.13 -1.30
CA CYS A 221 21.57 -10.40 -0.81
C CYS A 221 20.29 -10.83 -1.54
N ALA A 222 20.00 -10.26 -2.71
CA ALA A 222 18.73 -10.49 -3.40
C ALA A 222 18.37 -11.96 -3.62
N PRO A 223 19.23 -12.80 -4.25
CA PRO A 223 18.90 -14.19 -4.50
C PRO A 223 18.80 -15.02 -3.21
N GLN A 224 19.59 -14.70 -2.18
CA GLN A 224 19.55 -15.38 -0.89
C GLN A 224 18.23 -15.10 -0.15
N MET A 225 17.77 -13.84 -0.16
CA MET A 225 16.50 -13.45 0.47
C MET A 225 15.31 -14.13 -0.22
N ILE A 226 15.25 -14.07 -1.55
CA ILE A 226 14.16 -14.71 -2.31
C ILE A 226 14.24 -16.24 -2.18
N GLY A 227 15.43 -16.82 -2.29
CA GLY A 227 15.65 -18.26 -2.16
C GLY A 227 15.14 -18.80 -0.82
N LEU A 228 15.53 -18.14 0.28
CA LEU A 228 15.12 -18.55 1.63
C LEU A 228 13.61 -18.42 1.86
N LEU A 229 12.98 -17.38 1.29
CA LEU A 229 11.56 -17.11 1.50
C LEU A 229 10.64 -17.90 0.58
N PHE A 230 11.03 -18.16 -0.67
CA PHE A 230 10.10 -18.63 -1.70
C PHE A 230 10.53 -19.92 -2.39
N GLN A 231 11.82 -20.26 -2.47
CA GLN A 231 12.29 -21.40 -3.27
C GLN A 231 11.95 -22.75 -2.64
N ARG A 232 10.69 -23.19 -2.84
CA ARG A 232 10.13 -24.45 -2.34
C ARG A 232 9.08 -24.98 -3.32
N GLY A 233 9.07 -26.29 -3.52
CA GLY A 233 8.06 -26.98 -4.34
C GLY A 233 8.04 -26.45 -5.78
N ALA A 234 6.94 -25.78 -6.15
CA ALA A 234 6.73 -25.24 -7.49
C ALA A 234 7.56 -23.98 -7.83
N PHE A 235 8.23 -23.37 -6.85
CA PHE A 235 9.08 -22.19 -7.07
C PHE A 235 10.53 -22.63 -7.26
N THR A 236 11.02 -22.53 -8.50
CA THR A 236 12.32 -23.06 -8.94
C THR A 236 13.47 -22.07 -8.70
N ALA A 237 14.71 -22.52 -8.88
CA ALA A 237 15.88 -21.64 -8.83
C ALA A 237 15.87 -20.56 -9.94
N SER A 238 15.27 -20.86 -11.10
CA SER A 238 15.08 -19.88 -12.17
C SER A 238 14.12 -18.77 -11.75
N ASP A 239 13.05 -19.13 -11.04
CA ASP A 239 12.08 -18.17 -10.49
C ASP A 239 12.73 -17.27 -9.42
N THR A 240 13.63 -17.84 -8.60
CA THR A 240 14.43 -17.10 -7.62
C THR A 240 15.31 -16.06 -8.31
N ALA A 241 16.05 -16.45 -9.35
CA ALA A 241 16.92 -15.54 -10.09
C ALA A 241 16.12 -14.40 -10.75
N ALA A 242 15.04 -14.73 -11.45
CA ALA A 242 14.18 -13.75 -12.10
C ALA A 242 13.56 -12.76 -11.10
N THR A 243 13.07 -13.25 -9.97
CA THR A 243 12.50 -12.40 -8.91
C THR A 243 13.57 -11.54 -8.24
N ALA A 244 14.77 -12.07 -8.03
CA ALA A 244 15.89 -11.33 -7.42
C ALA A 244 16.35 -10.17 -8.29
N ASP A 245 16.42 -10.35 -9.61
CA ASP A 245 16.77 -9.26 -10.54
C ASP A 245 15.70 -8.17 -10.56
N VAL A 246 14.43 -8.54 -10.58
CA VAL A 246 13.31 -7.60 -10.44
C VAL A 246 13.38 -6.86 -9.09
N MET A 247 13.74 -7.56 -8.02
CA MET A 247 13.89 -6.97 -6.68
C MET A 247 15.01 -5.92 -6.64
N ARG A 248 16.14 -6.17 -7.30
CA ARG A 248 17.25 -5.20 -7.42
C ARG A 248 16.80 -3.93 -8.13
N VAL A 249 16.01 -4.05 -9.19
CA VAL A 249 15.49 -2.88 -9.91
C VAL A 249 14.48 -2.10 -9.06
N TYR A 250 13.57 -2.78 -8.35
CA TYR A 250 12.66 -2.11 -7.41
C TYR A 250 13.41 -1.40 -6.28
N ALA A 251 14.57 -1.94 -5.86
CA ALA A 251 15.37 -1.34 -4.80
C ALA A 251 15.78 0.10 -5.14
N LEU A 252 16.05 0.40 -6.42
CA LEU A 252 16.38 1.76 -6.90
C LEU A 252 15.25 2.78 -6.63
N GLY A 253 13.99 2.33 -6.61
CA GLY A 253 12.83 3.17 -6.32
C GLY A 253 12.54 3.39 -4.83
N LEU A 254 13.24 2.69 -3.91
CA LEU A 254 12.93 2.72 -2.48
C LEU A 254 13.13 4.10 -1.85
N LEU A 255 14.16 4.83 -2.29
CA LEU A 255 14.40 6.19 -1.80
C LEU A 255 13.24 7.11 -2.19
N GLY A 256 12.82 7.08 -3.46
CA GLY A 256 11.68 7.84 -3.96
C GLY A 256 10.40 7.49 -3.20
N GLN A 257 10.10 6.21 -3.00
CA GLN A 257 8.93 5.78 -2.23
C GLN A 257 8.97 6.28 -0.77
N THR A 258 10.15 6.29 -0.13
CA THR A 258 10.32 6.79 1.24
C THR A 258 10.07 8.28 1.32
N LEU A 259 10.65 9.06 0.40
CA LEU A 259 10.48 10.50 0.32
C LEU A 259 9.03 10.89 0.06
N VAL A 260 8.37 10.27 -0.93
CA VAL A 260 6.93 10.48 -1.19
C VAL A 260 6.11 10.15 0.06
N GLY A 261 6.39 9.02 0.73
CA GLY A 261 5.67 8.61 1.94
C GLY A 261 5.82 9.59 3.12
N ALA A 262 6.98 10.25 3.25
CA ALA A 262 7.23 11.25 4.28
C ALA A 262 6.63 12.62 3.91
N LEU A 263 6.90 13.12 2.71
CA LEU A 263 6.50 14.47 2.26
C LEU A 263 4.98 14.61 2.16
N VAL A 264 4.29 13.57 1.68
CA VAL A 264 2.83 13.58 1.56
C VAL A 264 2.15 13.85 2.90
N ARG A 265 2.68 13.31 4.01
CA ARG A 265 2.13 13.56 5.35
C ARG A 265 2.26 15.03 5.75
N CYS A 266 3.37 15.68 5.39
CA CYS A 266 3.60 17.10 5.64
C CYS A 266 2.62 17.99 4.85
N TYR A 267 2.41 17.72 3.55
CA TYR A 267 1.46 18.49 2.73
C TYR A 267 0.01 18.35 3.22
N PHE A 268 -0.42 17.13 3.57
CA PHE A 268 -1.78 16.93 4.09
C PHE A 268 -1.96 17.57 5.48
N SER A 269 -0.92 17.55 6.33
CA SER A 269 -0.97 18.19 7.65
C SER A 269 -0.94 19.72 7.60
N ALA A 270 -0.28 20.31 6.60
CA ALA A 270 -0.13 21.76 6.48
C ALA A 270 -1.37 22.47 5.90
N GLY A 271 -2.39 21.73 5.45
CA GLY A 271 -3.67 22.26 4.95
C GLY A 271 -3.61 23.10 3.66
N ARG A 272 -2.39 23.45 3.20
CA ARG A 272 -2.13 24.52 2.23
C ARG A 272 -2.11 24.09 0.75
N ALA A 273 -2.09 22.81 0.43
CA ALA A 273 -2.06 22.38 -0.97
C ALA A 273 -2.76 21.03 -1.18
N ARG A 274 -4.10 21.02 -1.18
CA ARG A 274 -4.90 19.80 -1.39
C ARG A 274 -4.68 19.19 -2.78
N TRP A 275 -4.31 20.00 -3.76
CA TRP A 275 -4.22 19.62 -5.18
C TRP A 275 -2.80 19.36 -5.68
N TYR A 276 -1.77 19.95 -5.04
CA TYR A 276 -0.39 19.81 -5.51
C TYR A 276 0.13 18.35 -5.41
N PRO A 277 -0.01 17.63 -4.27
CA PRO A 277 0.42 16.24 -4.18
C PRO A 277 -0.32 15.31 -5.14
N LEU A 278 -1.58 15.64 -5.47
CA LEU A 278 -2.39 14.91 -6.44
C LEU A 278 -1.86 15.13 -7.87
N GLY A 279 -1.61 16.37 -8.26
CA GLY A 279 -1.06 16.71 -9.57
C GLY A 279 0.31 16.05 -9.79
N VAL A 280 1.19 16.13 -8.78
CA VAL A 280 2.52 15.52 -8.83
C VAL A 280 2.45 13.99 -8.93
N MET A 281 1.52 13.34 -8.21
CA MET A 281 1.29 11.90 -8.34
C MET A 281 0.76 11.54 -9.74
N GLY A 282 -0.12 12.37 -10.32
CA GLY A 282 -0.57 12.22 -11.70
C GLY A 282 0.58 12.23 -12.70
N VAL A 283 1.51 13.17 -12.56
CA VAL A 283 2.74 13.22 -13.36
C VAL A 283 3.58 11.94 -13.17
N GLY A 284 3.71 11.46 -11.93
CA GLY A 284 4.40 10.20 -11.62
C GLY A 284 3.77 8.99 -12.32
N ILE A 285 2.44 8.91 -12.35
CA ILE A 285 1.71 7.83 -13.05
C ILE A 285 1.95 7.90 -14.55
N VAL A 286 1.90 9.10 -15.14
CA VAL A 286 2.19 9.30 -16.57
C VAL A 286 3.63 8.89 -16.89
N ALA A 287 4.59 9.31 -16.07
CA ALA A 287 5.98 8.91 -16.20
C ALA A 287 6.16 7.38 -16.11
N THR A 288 5.52 6.74 -15.12
CA THR A 288 5.52 5.27 -14.96
C THR A 288 4.93 4.58 -16.19
N SER A 289 3.80 5.08 -16.70
CA SER A 289 3.09 4.48 -17.82
C SER A 289 3.89 4.60 -19.12
N LEU A 290 4.49 5.77 -19.37
CA LEU A 290 5.31 6.03 -20.55
C LEU A 290 6.61 5.21 -20.52
N THR A 291 7.34 5.26 -19.41
CA THR A 291 8.57 4.48 -19.25
C THR A 291 8.28 2.98 -19.30
N GLY A 292 7.18 2.53 -18.71
CA GLY A 292 6.72 1.15 -18.75
C GLY A 292 6.42 0.68 -20.17
N ALA A 293 5.62 1.43 -20.93
CA ALA A 293 5.31 1.10 -22.32
C ALA A 293 6.57 0.98 -23.19
N LEU A 294 7.57 1.82 -22.96
CA LEU A 294 8.84 1.79 -23.68
C LEU A 294 9.79 0.66 -23.21
N ALA A 295 9.78 0.33 -21.92
CA ALA A 295 10.73 -0.60 -21.29
C ALA A 295 10.26 -2.06 -21.29
N VAL A 296 8.95 -2.32 -21.29
CA VAL A 296 8.38 -3.67 -21.23
C VAL A 296 8.85 -4.55 -22.39
N GLY A 297 8.85 -4.01 -23.62
CA GLY A 297 9.25 -4.80 -24.80
C GLY A 297 10.74 -5.21 -24.80
N ARG A 298 11.61 -4.41 -24.19
CA ARG A 298 13.07 -4.65 -24.17
C ARG A 298 13.57 -5.38 -22.92
N TRP A 299 13.00 -5.09 -21.76
CA TRP A 299 13.50 -5.54 -20.46
C TRP A 299 12.46 -6.37 -19.69
N GLY A 300 11.31 -6.67 -20.30
CA GLY A 300 10.26 -7.50 -19.71
C GLY A 300 9.84 -7.02 -18.32
N VAL A 301 9.88 -7.94 -17.35
CA VAL A 301 9.46 -7.70 -15.97
C VAL A 301 10.32 -6.64 -15.27
N ALA A 302 11.64 -6.64 -15.52
CA ALA A 302 12.54 -5.63 -14.98
C ALA A 302 12.26 -4.23 -15.54
N GLY A 303 11.77 -4.14 -16.78
CA GLY A 303 11.33 -2.87 -17.39
C GLY A 303 10.15 -2.24 -16.65
N ILE A 304 9.22 -3.05 -16.16
CA ILE A 304 8.07 -2.60 -15.36
C ILE A 304 8.54 -2.08 -14.00
N ALA A 305 9.45 -2.79 -13.33
CA ALA A 305 10.03 -2.35 -12.07
C ALA A 305 10.84 -1.04 -12.24
N ALA A 306 11.58 -0.90 -13.33
CA ALA A 306 12.33 0.32 -13.65
C ALA A 306 11.39 1.51 -13.89
N ALA A 307 10.26 1.28 -14.58
CA ALA A 307 9.25 2.29 -14.80
C ALA A 307 8.63 2.79 -13.49
N ASN A 308 8.35 1.87 -12.56
CA ASN A 308 7.90 2.21 -11.21
C ASN A 308 8.92 3.07 -10.46
N ALA A 309 10.19 2.65 -10.45
CA ALA A 309 11.28 3.37 -9.80
C ALA A 309 11.45 4.78 -10.40
N ALA A 310 11.36 4.92 -11.72
CA ALA A 310 11.43 6.22 -12.39
C ALA A 310 10.25 7.12 -12.01
N GLY A 311 9.01 6.64 -12.13
CA GLY A 311 7.82 7.45 -11.86
C GLY A 311 7.71 7.90 -10.40
N ILE A 312 8.03 7.03 -9.44
CA ILE A 312 8.03 7.42 -8.03
C ILE A 312 9.17 8.38 -7.69
N THR A 313 10.32 8.26 -8.35
CA THR A 313 11.44 9.19 -8.17
C THR A 313 11.10 10.58 -8.73
N VAL A 314 10.47 10.65 -9.90
CA VAL A 314 9.94 11.92 -10.45
C VAL A 314 8.94 12.55 -9.48
N THR A 315 8.02 11.75 -8.92
CA THR A 315 7.06 12.20 -7.90
C THR A 315 7.79 12.77 -6.67
N ALA A 316 8.82 12.10 -6.18
CA ALA A 316 9.60 12.54 -5.03
C ALA A 316 10.31 13.87 -5.28
N VAL A 317 10.95 14.02 -6.44
CA VAL A 317 11.68 15.25 -6.82
C VAL A 317 10.73 16.43 -6.93
N LEU A 318 9.58 16.25 -7.57
CA LEU A 318 8.57 17.30 -7.67
C LEU A 318 8.03 17.71 -6.29
N LEU A 319 7.75 16.74 -5.40
CA LEU A 319 7.34 17.03 -4.02
C LEU A 319 8.44 17.70 -3.17
N LEU A 320 9.71 17.57 -3.54
CA LEU A 320 10.79 18.30 -2.87
C LEU A 320 10.95 19.73 -3.37
N ALA A 321 10.56 19.97 -4.64
CA ALA A 321 10.71 21.28 -5.28
C ALA A 321 9.56 22.25 -4.96
N GLY A 322 8.37 21.76 -4.60
CA GLY A 322 7.19 22.57 -4.28
C GLY A 322 7.09 23.04 -2.83
#